data_AF-A0A4Y6R1T4-F1
#
_entry.id   AF-A0A4Y6R1T4-F1
#
_cell.length_a   1.000
_cell.length_b   1.000
_cell.length_c   1.000
_cell.angle_alpha   90.00
_cell.angle_beta   90.00
_cell.angle_gamma   90.00
#
_symmetry.space_group_name_H-M   'P 1'
#
loop_
_entity.id
_entity.type
_entity.pdbx_description
1 polymer ?
#
loop_
_entity_poly.entity_id
_entity_poly.type
_entity_poly.pdbx_seq_one_letter_code
_entity_poly.pdbx_strand_id
1 'polypeptide(L)'
;MDLRLVPRVLLLRAASHPRDHWDAARISKHQQHALRELRNAAYAGSAFYRRHHAGLLGAPLDQLPPVTKAELMANFNDALTVRGPTLEHLEHHLRALAQGIEGRQEDILHLPGRNGTVSIHPNVFHHVLDEAASSGWQVIQEADGLRILLAGITPGITAAGARAAVAGALTDAGVAKIPVNSRVVEHLERTPLGKAPFVRVRAASRDRP
;
A
#
# COMPACT_ATOMS: atom_id res chain seq x y z
N MET A 1 4.40 29.86 12.70
CA MET A 1 3.01 29.45 13.00
C MET A 1 2.11 30.17 12.01
N ASP A 2 1.40 29.47 11.13
CA ASP A 2 0.66 30.10 10.03
C ASP A 2 -0.68 30.69 10.53
N LEU A 3 -0.75 32.02 10.60
CA LEU A 3 -1.90 32.79 11.10
C LEU A 3 -3.16 32.61 10.23
N ARG A 4 -3.05 32.00 9.04
CA ARG A 4 -4.19 31.66 8.16
C ARG A 4 -4.90 30.37 8.56
N LEU A 5 -4.28 29.53 9.39
CA LEU A 5 -4.89 28.29 9.88
C LEU A 5 -6.00 28.53 10.91
N VAL A 6 -5.80 29.49 11.82
CA VAL A 6 -6.74 29.78 12.91
C VAL A 6 -8.15 30.14 12.39
N PRO A 7 -8.33 31.11 11.46
CA PRO A 7 -9.66 31.44 10.95
C PRO A 7 -10.26 30.29 10.13
N ARG A 8 -9.44 29.53 9.38
CA ARG A 8 -9.90 28.36 8.61
C ARG A 8 -10.41 27.25 9.53
N VAL A 9 -9.71 26.98 10.64
CA VAL A 9 -10.12 25.99 11.64
C VAL A 9 -11.39 26.44 12.35
N LEU A 10 -11.53 27.73 12.69
CA LEU A 10 -12.76 28.25 13.31
C LEU A 10 -13.96 28.18 12.36
N LEU A 11 -13.77 28.43 11.06
CA LEU A 11 -14.83 28.34 10.05
C LEU A 11 -15.24 26.87 9.79
N LEU A 12 -14.28 25.95 9.72
CA LEU A 12 -14.53 24.51 9.66
C LEU A 12 -15.24 24.01 10.92
N ARG A 13 -14.85 24.54 12.10
CA ARG A 13 -15.49 24.22 13.38
C ARG A 13 -16.92 24.77 13.43
N ALA A 14 -17.16 26.01 13.01
CA ALA A 14 -18.50 26.60 12.97
C ALA A 14 -19.43 25.84 12.00
N ALA A 15 -18.92 25.37 10.87
CA ALA A 15 -19.67 24.53 9.93
C ALA A 15 -19.96 23.12 10.49
N SER A 16 -19.12 22.63 11.41
CA SER A 16 -19.27 21.31 12.06
C SER A 16 -20.02 21.36 13.40
N HIS A 17 -20.08 22.53 14.04
CA HIS A 17 -20.71 22.80 15.32
C HIS A 17 -22.19 22.33 15.42
N PRO A 18 -22.99 22.38 14.34
CA PRO A 18 -24.34 21.82 14.38
C PRO A 18 -24.39 20.29 14.46
N ARG A 19 -23.27 19.59 14.25
CA ARG A 19 -23.14 18.13 14.35
C ARG A 19 -22.54 17.69 15.69
N ASP A 20 -21.80 18.58 16.36
CA ASP A 20 -21.19 18.32 17.67
C ASP A 20 -22.22 18.07 18.78
N HIS A 21 -23.47 18.53 18.59
CA HIS A 21 -24.57 18.35 19.56
C HIS A 21 -25.53 17.22 19.19
N TRP A 22 -25.20 16.38 18.22
CA TRP A 22 -26.11 15.29 17.86
C TRP A 22 -26.16 14.23 18.95
N ASP A 23 -27.38 13.89 19.37
CA ASP A 23 -27.61 12.71 20.19
C ASP A 23 -27.44 11.43 19.36
N ALA A 24 -27.38 10.28 20.04
CA ALA A 24 -27.20 8.99 19.39
C ALA A 24 -28.28 8.67 18.36
N ALA A 25 -29.53 9.09 18.61
CA ALA A 25 -30.65 8.86 17.69
C ALA A 25 -30.49 9.65 16.39
N ARG A 26 -30.05 10.91 16.48
CA ARG A 26 -29.80 11.79 15.33
C ARG A 26 -28.59 11.33 14.53
N ILE A 27 -27.52 10.88 15.20
CA ILE A 27 -26.37 10.24 14.55
C ILE A 27 -26.82 9.00 13.77
N SER A 28 -27.56 8.10 14.41
CA SER A 28 -28.04 6.86 13.78
C SER A 28 -28.92 7.15 12.57
N LYS A 29 -29.88 8.08 12.69
CA LYS A 29 -30.75 8.51 11.58
C LYS A 29 -29.93 9.10 10.42
N HIS A 30 -28.91 9.90 10.71
CA HIS A 30 -28.04 10.47 9.68
C HIS A 30 -27.20 9.39 8.99
N GLN A 31 -26.60 8.48 9.74
CA GLN A 31 -25.82 7.35 9.20
C GLN A 31 -26.68 6.47 8.30
N GLN A 32 -27.91 6.14 8.71
CA GLN A 32 -28.86 5.39 7.88
C GLN A 32 -29.20 6.13 6.58
N HIS A 33 -29.41 7.46 6.65
CA HIS A 33 -29.66 8.26 5.45
C HIS A 33 -28.46 8.27 4.50
N ALA A 34 -27.28 8.61 5.02
CA ALA A 34 -26.05 8.67 4.24
C ALA A 34 -25.69 7.30 3.63
N LEU A 35 -25.88 6.22 4.38
CA LEU A 35 -25.68 4.86 3.89
C LEU A 35 -26.63 4.53 2.73
N ARG A 36 -27.91 4.91 2.82
CA ARG A 36 -28.87 4.71 1.72
C ARG A 36 -28.44 5.49 0.48
N GLU A 37 -28.02 6.75 0.63
CA GLU A 37 -27.54 7.55 -0.51
C GLU A 37 -26.28 6.96 -1.15
N LEU A 38 -25.31 6.55 -0.34
CA LEU A 38 -24.09 5.87 -0.81
C LEU A 38 -24.43 4.61 -1.60
N ARG A 39 -25.35 3.79 -1.09
CA ARG A 39 -25.78 2.56 -1.75
C ARG A 39 -26.50 2.83 -3.06
N ASN A 40 -27.41 3.80 -3.08
CA ASN A 40 -28.09 4.20 -4.30
C ASN A 40 -27.09 4.65 -5.38
N ALA A 41 -26.10 5.46 -5.02
CA ALA A 41 -25.04 5.88 -5.93
C ALA A 41 -24.19 4.69 -6.40
N ALA A 42 -23.83 3.78 -5.50
CA ALA A 42 -23.09 2.57 -5.85
C ALA A 42 -23.85 1.69 -6.84
N TYR A 43 -25.14 1.45 -6.61
CA TYR A 43 -25.99 0.67 -7.51
C TYR A 43 -26.26 1.37 -8.84
N ALA A 44 -26.35 2.69 -8.87
CA ALA A 44 -26.46 3.43 -10.12
C ALA A 44 -25.19 3.29 -10.97
N GLY A 45 -24.02 3.38 -10.34
CA GLY A 45 -22.73 3.38 -11.04
C GLY A 45 -22.15 2.02 -11.37
N SER A 46 -22.35 1.01 -10.51
CA SER A 46 -21.64 -0.28 -10.60
C SER A 46 -22.55 -1.44 -10.96
N ALA A 47 -22.21 -2.15 -12.04
CA ALA A 47 -22.88 -3.38 -12.44
C ALA A 47 -22.63 -4.53 -11.46
N PHE A 48 -21.41 -4.61 -10.91
CA PHE A 48 -21.03 -5.60 -9.91
C PHE A 48 -21.93 -5.50 -8.67
N TYR A 49 -22.06 -4.32 -8.06
CA TYR A 49 -22.88 -4.16 -6.86
C TYR A 49 -24.38 -4.41 -7.10
N ARG A 50 -24.90 -4.14 -8.31
CA ARG A 50 -26.29 -4.51 -8.65
C ARG A 50 -26.51 -6.02 -8.69
N ARG A 51 -25.54 -6.78 -9.22
CA ARG A 51 -25.61 -8.25 -9.28
C ARG A 51 -25.36 -8.87 -7.91
N HIS A 52 -24.32 -8.43 -7.20
CA HIS A 52 -23.92 -8.97 -5.89
C HIS A 52 -24.99 -8.75 -4.81
N HIS A 53 -25.69 -7.61 -4.86
CA HIS A 53 -26.78 -7.30 -3.95
C HIS A 53 -28.17 -7.48 -4.58
N ALA A 54 -28.29 -8.29 -5.64
CA ALA A 54 -29.58 -8.56 -6.26
C ALA A 54 -30.57 -9.15 -5.24
N GLY A 55 -31.79 -8.61 -5.18
CA GLY A 55 -32.78 -8.98 -4.15
C GLY A 55 -32.53 -8.37 -2.75
N LEU A 56 -31.38 -7.74 -2.52
CA LEU A 56 -30.96 -7.17 -1.23
C LEU A 56 -30.72 -5.65 -1.28
N LEU A 57 -31.13 -4.97 -2.35
CA LEU A 57 -30.89 -3.54 -2.54
C LEU A 57 -31.49 -2.65 -1.43
N GLY A 58 -32.56 -3.13 -0.78
CA GLY A 58 -33.18 -2.48 0.39
C GLY A 58 -32.81 -3.08 1.74
N ALA A 59 -32.08 -4.20 1.78
CA ALA A 59 -31.71 -4.89 3.02
C ALA A 59 -30.77 -4.04 3.89
N PRO A 60 -30.77 -4.16 5.22
CA PRO A 60 -29.81 -3.47 6.07
C PRO A 60 -28.37 -3.95 5.83
N LEU A 61 -27.38 -3.16 6.25
CA LEU A 61 -25.95 -3.37 5.92
C LEU A 61 -25.41 -4.72 6.42
N ASP A 62 -25.84 -5.12 7.61
CA ASP A 62 -25.46 -6.36 8.29
C ASP A 62 -25.97 -7.63 7.60
N GLN A 63 -26.94 -7.50 6.70
CA GLN A 63 -27.50 -8.60 5.91
C GLN A 63 -26.90 -8.68 4.50
N LEU A 64 -26.01 -7.76 4.13
CA LEU A 64 -25.38 -7.79 2.82
C LEU A 64 -24.22 -8.80 2.77
N PRO A 65 -24.08 -9.56 1.68
CA PRO A 65 -22.93 -10.43 1.50
C PRO A 65 -21.65 -9.57 1.48
N PRO A 66 -20.61 -9.93 2.26
CA PRO A 66 -19.35 -9.19 2.24
C PRO A 66 -18.72 -9.23 0.84
N VAL A 67 -17.96 -8.19 0.50
CA VAL A 67 -17.17 -8.14 -0.74
C VAL A 67 -15.71 -8.27 -0.37
N THR A 68 -15.10 -9.37 -0.81
CA THR A 68 -13.68 -9.61 -0.61
C THR A 68 -12.85 -8.84 -1.64
N LYS A 69 -11.58 -8.62 -1.34
CA LYS A 69 -10.63 -8.05 -2.29
C LYS A 69 -10.55 -8.88 -3.58
N ALA A 70 -10.54 -10.21 -3.47
CA ALA A 70 -10.44 -11.11 -4.62
C ALA A 70 -11.64 -10.93 -5.57
N GLU A 71 -12.86 -10.89 -5.03
CA GLU A 71 -14.08 -10.64 -5.82
C GLU A 71 -14.07 -9.26 -6.46
N LEU A 72 -13.63 -8.24 -5.72
CA LEU A 72 -13.52 -6.88 -6.25
C LEU A 72 -12.51 -6.80 -7.41
N MET A 73 -11.37 -7.49 -7.30
CA MET A 73 -10.34 -7.51 -8.36
C MET A 73 -10.80 -8.30 -9.58
N ALA A 74 -11.46 -9.44 -9.40
CA ALA A 74 -12.03 -10.20 -10.50
C ALA A 74 -13.13 -9.42 -11.26
N ASN A 75 -13.81 -8.50 -10.59
CA ASN A 75 -14.89 -7.69 -11.16
C ASN A 75 -14.53 -6.19 -11.29
N PHE A 76 -13.24 -5.84 -11.32
CA PHE A 76 -12.77 -4.46 -11.16
C PHE A 76 -13.52 -3.47 -12.06
N ASN A 77 -13.58 -3.75 -13.36
CA ASN A 77 -14.19 -2.86 -14.35
C ASN A 77 -15.71 -2.65 -14.10
N ASP A 78 -16.39 -3.66 -13.55
CA ASP A 78 -17.82 -3.61 -13.23
C ASP A 78 -18.09 -3.04 -11.83
N ALA A 79 -17.09 -3.06 -10.94
CA ALA A 79 -17.16 -2.58 -9.56
C ALA A 79 -17.04 -1.05 -9.44
N LEU A 80 -16.40 -0.40 -10.41
CA LEU A 80 -16.28 1.04 -10.44
C LEU A 80 -17.64 1.71 -10.62
N THR A 81 -17.87 2.78 -9.87
CA THR A 81 -19.08 3.61 -9.97
C THR A 81 -18.92 4.75 -10.97
N VAL A 82 -17.72 4.92 -11.50
CA VAL A 82 -17.36 5.92 -12.52
C VAL A 82 -17.09 5.22 -13.85
N ARG A 83 -17.41 5.89 -14.95
CA ARG A 83 -17.12 5.40 -16.31
C ARG A 83 -15.71 5.80 -16.73
N GLY A 84 -15.04 4.96 -17.51
CA GLY A 84 -13.77 5.29 -18.16
C GLY A 84 -12.59 4.42 -17.75
N PRO A 85 -12.20 4.36 -16.46
CA PRO A 85 -11.05 3.58 -16.06
C PRO A 85 -11.33 2.08 -16.18
N THR A 86 -10.45 1.38 -16.89
CA THR A 86 -10.34 -0.09 -16.81
C THR A 86 -9.08 -0.43 -16.01
N LEU A 87 -9.03 -1.63 -15.44
CA LEU A 87 -7.82 -2.09 -14.75
C LEU A 87 -6.61 -2.01 -15.69
N GLU A 88 -6.77 -2.44 -16.94
CA GLU A 88 -5.74 -2.38 -17.97
C GLU A 88 -5.24 -0.95 -18.25
N HIS A 89 -6.16 0.01 -18.44
CA HIS A 89 -5.79 1.40 -18.67
C HIS A 89 -5.07 2.00 -17.45
N LEU A 90 -5.53 1.68 -16.25
CA LEU A 90 -4.88 2.14 -15.02
C LEU A 90 -3.49 1.55 -14.87
N GLU A 91 -3.32 0.25 -15.09
CA GLU A 91 -2.01 -0.40 -15.04
C GLU A 91 -1.06 0.14 -16.11
N HIS A 92 -1.55 0.35 -17.33
CA HIS A 92 -0.77 0.94 -18.40
C HIS A 92 -0.35 2.38 -18.04
N HIS A 93 -1.29 3.20 -17.56
CA HIS A 93 -1.00 4.56 -17.12
C HIS A 93 -0.04 4.60 -15.95
N LEU A 94 -0.17 3.70 -14.97
CA LEU A 94 0.75 3.57 -13.85
C LEU A 94 2.14 3.13 -14.29
N ARG A 95 2.26 2.22 -15.27
CA ARG A 95 3.55 1.86 -15.87
C ARG A 95 4.19 3.06 -16.59
N ALA A 96 3.41 3.81 -17.36
CA ALA A 96 3.90 5.02 -18.05
C ALA A 96 4.29 6.13 -17.07
N LEU A 97 3.50 6.35 -16.01
CA LEU A 97 3.83 7.27 -14.94
C LEU A 97 5.05 6.81 -14.15
N ALA A 98 5.21 5.52 -13.87
CA ALA A 98 6.41 5.00 -13.22
C ALA A 98 7.67 5.20 -14.07
N GLN A 99 7.54 5.25 -15.40
CA GLN A 99 8.62 5.60 -16.32
C GLN A 99 8.89 7.11 -16.40
N GLY A 100 7.87 7.96 -16.14
CA GLY A 100 7.97 9.42 -16.23
C GLY A 100 8.07 10.17 -14.90
N ILE A 101 7.85 9.51 -13.76
CA ILE A 101 7.96 10.07 -12.41
C ILE A 101 9.30 9.64 -11.84
N GLU A 102 10.32 10.43 -12.13
CA GLU A 102 11.54 10.50 -11.34
C GLU A 102 11.18 11.17 -9.99
N GLY A 103 10.51 10.44 -9.09
CA GLY A 103 9.79 11.09 -7.99
C GLY A 103 9.17 10.20 -6.90
N ARG A 104 9.87 9.12 -6.50
CA ARG A 104 10.03 8.67 -5.10
C ARG A 104 11.45 8.11 -4.97
N GLN A 105 12.42 8.94 -5.37
CA GLN A 105 13.81 8.57 -5.64
C GLN A 105 14.56 7.96 -4.44
N GLU A 106 14.00 8.02 -3.23
CA GLU A 106 14.63 7.50 -2.01
C GLU A 106 14.53 5.97 -1.85
N ASP A 107 13.73 5.24 -2.65
CA ASP A 107 13.49 3.80 -2.43
C ASP A 107 13.85 2.87 -3.62
N ILE A 108 14.28 3.37 -4.78
CA ILE A 108 14.66 2.51 -5.94
C ILE A 108 16.12 2.05 -5.80
N LEU A 109 16.35 0.73 -5.84
CA LEU A 109 17.69 0.17 -5.82
C LEU A 109 18.25 0.06 -7.24
N HIS A 110 19.43 0.63 -7.47
CA HIS A 110 20.19 0.41 -8.68
C HIS A 110 21.16 -0.74 -8.47
N LEU A 111 20.91 -1.86 -9.14
CA LEU A 111 21.69 -3.09 -9.00
C LEU A 111 22.34 -3.49 -10.33
N PRO A 112 23.49 -4.18 -10.30
CA PRO A 112 24.10 -4.68 -11.52
C PRO A 112 23.20 -5.74 -12.17
N GLY A 113 22.78 -5.51 -13.40
CA GLY A 113 22.12 -6.49 -14.27
C GLY A 113 23.12 -7.15 -15.22
N ARG A 114 22.64 -8.13 -15.99
CA ARG A 114 23.49 -8.87 -16.94
C ARG A 114 24.08 -7.99 -18.05
N ASN A 115 23.34 -6.96 -18.47
CA ASN A 115 23.68 -6.10 -19.61
C ASN A 115 23.70 -4.60 -19.23
N GLY A 116 23.92 -4.27 -17.96
CA GLY A 116 23.89 -2.89 -17.45
C GLY A 116 23.17 -2.78 -16.11
N THR A 117 22.99 -1.56 -15.61
CA THR A 117 22.29 -1.31 -14.34
C THR A 117 20.79 -1.54 -14.49
N VAL A 118 20.19 -2.24 -13.52
CA VAL A 118 18.74 -2.49 -13.43
C VAL A 118 18.19 -1.72 -12.24
N SER A 119 17.09 -1.00 -12.46
CA SER A 119 16.34 -0.31 -11.42
C SER A 119 15.31 -1.25 -10.80
N ILE A 120 15.43 -1.49 -9.49
CA ILE A 120 14.55 -2.38 -8.73
C ILE A 120 13.67 -1.56 -7.81
N HIS A 121 12.36 -1.69 -8.03
CA HIS A 121 11.34 -1.01 -7.24
C HIS A 121 11.04 -1.79 -5.94
N PRO A 122 10.76 -1.11 -4.81
CA PRO A 122 10.42 -1.75 -3.53
C PRO A 122 9.32 -2.80 -3.57
N ASN A 123 8.38 -2.68 -4.51
CA ASN A 123 7.28 -3.63 -4.68
C ASN A 123 7.76 -5.08 -4.88
N VAL A 124 8.94 -5.27 -5.48
CA VAL A 124 9.57 -6.59 -5.62
C VAL A 124 9.80 -7.23 -4.25
N PHE A 125 10.15 -6.43 -3.24
CA PHE A 125 10.36 -6.90 -1.87
C PHE A 125 9.05 -7.01 -1.09
N HIS A 126 8.08 -6.10 -1.28
CA HIS A 126 6.77 -6.18 -0.62
C HIS A 126 6.08 -7.52 -0.86
N HIS A 127 6.03 -7.98 -2.12
CA HIS A 127 5.38 -9.25 -2.44
C HIS A 127 5.97 -10.46 -1.71
N VAL A 128 7.27 -10.45 -1.43
CA VAL A 128 7.97 -11.59 -0.83
C VAL A 128 8.04 -11.45 0.70
N LEU A 129 8.32 -10.25 1.19
CA LEU A 129 8.69 -10.03 2.58
C LEU A 129 7.50 -9.69 3.49
N ASP A 130 6.39 -9.18 2.94
CA ASP A 130 5.16 -8.95 3.72
C ASP A 130 4.56 -10.28 4.22
N GLU A 131 4.73 -11.36 3.45
CA GLU A 131 4.34 -12.70 3.90
C GLU A 131 5.33 -13.29 4.92
N ALA A 132 6.63 -13.02 4.73
CA ALA A 132 7.69 -13.62 5.52
C ALA A 132 7.87 -13.03 6.92
N ALA A 133 7.56 -11.74 7.11
CA ALA A 133 7.83 -11.02 8.36
C ALA A 133 6.63 -10.18 8.82
N SER A 134 5.92 -10.70 9.82
CA SER A 134 4.70 -10.09 10.39
C SER A 134 4.91 -8.75 11.09
N SER A 135 6.10 -8.51 11.66
CA SER A 135 6.42 -7.25 12.36
C SER A 135 7.17 -6.25 11.49
N GLY A 136 7.35 -6.57 10.21
CA GLY A 136 7.98 -5.74 9.20
C GLY A 136 9.37 -6.23 8.79
N TRP A 137 9.92 -5.55 7.78
CA TRP A 137 11.21 -5.88 7.18
C TRP A 137 11.96 -4.63 6.71
N GLN A 138 13.27 -4.76 6.47
CA GLN A 138 14.10 -3.75 5.82
C GLN A 138 15.07 -4.40 4.84
N VAL A 139 15.34 -3.74 3.72
CA VAL A 139 16.36 -4.10 2.74
C VAL A 139 17.44 -3.03 2.74
N ILE A 140 18.68 -3.44 2.94
CA ILE A 140 19.84 -2.56 3.00
C ILE A 140 20.75 -2.93 1.84
N GLN A 141 21.02 -1.97 0.96
CA GLN A 141 22.04 -2.12 -0.07
C GLN A 141 23.41 -1.91 0.55
N GLU A 142 24.23 -2.96 0.48
CA GLU A 142 25.64 -2.97 0.86
C GLU A 142 26.51 -2.82 -0.39
N ALA A 143 27.83 -2.66 -0.21
CA ALA A 143 28.75 -2.44 -1.33
C ALA A 143 28.77 -3.61 -2.34
N ASP A 144 28.55 -4.83 -1.86
CA ASP A 144 28.67 -6.08 -2.62
C ASP A 144 27.36 -6.86 -2.73
N GLY A 145 26.23 -6.34 -2.23
CA GLY A 145 24.98 -7.08 -2.25
C GLY A 145 23.86 -6.46 -1.44
N LEU A 146 22.89 -7.28 -1.05
CA LEU A 146 21.74 -6.88 -0.25
C LEU A 146 21.71 -7.61 1.09
N ARG A 147 21.29 -6.88 2.12
CA ARG A 147 20.99 -7.42 3.44
C ARG A 147 19.52 -7.18 3.77
N ILE A 148 18.82 -8.25 4.12
CA ILE A 148 17.41 -8.24 4.51
C ILE A 148 17.33 -8.41 6.02
N LEU A 149 16.66 -7.48 6.71
CA LEU A 149 16.30 -7.60 8.12
C LEU A 149 14.83 -7.96 8.23
N LEU A 150 14.52 -8.96 9.04
CA LEU A 150 13.16 -9.49 9.21
C LEU A 150 12.79 -9.45 10.70
N ALA A 151 11.69 -8.79 11.04
CA ALA A 151 11.15 -8.77 12.41
C ALA A 151 9.85 -9.59 12.48
N GLY A 152 9.77 -10.49 13.45
CA GLY A 152 8.61 -11.37 13.64
C GLY A 152 8.37 -12.30 12.45
N ILE A 153 9.29 -13.24 12.21
CA ILE A 153 9.15 -14.24 11.15
C ILE A 153 7.82 -14.99 11.29
N THR A 154 7.06 -15.04 10.20
CA THR A 154 5.77 -15.75 10.14
C THR A 154 5.99 -17.25 10.37
N PRO A 155 5.20 -17.92 11.23
CA PRO A 155 5.31 -19.36 11.47
C PRO A 155 5.28 -20.16 10.16
N GLY A 156 6.21 -21.10 10.01
CA GLY A 156 6.35 -21.92 8.80
C GLY A 156 7.21 -21.30 7.69
N ILE A 157 7.57 -20.03 7.78
CA ILE A 157 8.55 -19.39 6.90
C ILE A 157 9.90 -19.33 7.61
N THR A 158 10.98 -19.50 6.84
CA THR A 158 12.35 -19.35 7.36
C THR A 158 13.01 -18.13 6.74
N ALA A 159 13.94 -17.50 7.46
CA ALA A 159 14.73 -16.40 6.92
C ALA A 159 15.49 -16.82 5.64
N ALA A 160 15.99 -18.05 5.59
CA ALA A 160 16.64 -18.61 4.40
C ALA A 160 15.67 -18.78 3.21
N GLY A 161 14.41 -19.15 3.47
CA GLY A 161 13.35 -19.22 2.46
C GLY A 161 13.01 -17.84 1.90
N ALA A 162 12.81 -16.85 2.78
CA ALA A 162 12.57 -15.46 2.37
C ALA A 162 13.73 -14.90 1.53
N ARG A 163 14.98 -15.17 1.94
CA ARG A 163 16.19 -14.82 1.18
C ARG A 163 16.21 -15.45 -0.21
N ALA A 164 15.87 -16.73 -0.32
CA ALA A 164 15.84 -17.44 -1.60
C ALA A 164 14.74 -16.87 -2.52
N ALA A 165 13.57 -16.56 -1.97
CA ALA A 165 12.47 -15.96 -2.73
C ALA A 165 12.83 -14.56 -3.25
N VAL A 166 13.49 -13.72 -2.43
CA VAL A 166 13.99 -12.41 -2.90
C VAL A 166 15.05 -12.58 -3.99
N ALA A 167 16.01 -13.49 -3.82
CA ALA A 167 17.02 -13.74 -4.84
C ALA A 167 16.41 -14.23 -6.17
N GLY A 168 15.35 -15.04 -6.11
CA GLY A 168 14.56 -15.44 -7.28
C GLY A 168 13.90 -14.25 -7.95
N ALA A 169 13.15 -13.44 -7.19
CA ALA A 169 12.46 -12.26 -7.71
C ALA A 169 13.42 -11.24 -8.35
N LEU A 170 14.62 -11.05 -7.79
CA LEU A 170 15.67 -10.20 -8.39
C LEU A 170 16.22 -10.78 -9.70
N THR A 171 16.38 -12.11 -9.75
CA THR A 171 16.83 -12.78 -10.98
C THR A 171 15.79 -12.64 -12.10
N ASP A 172 14.51 -12.79 -11.76
CA ASP A 172 13.40 -12.61 -12.70
C ASP A 172 13.28 -11.16 -13.17
N ALA A 173 13.62 -10.20 -12.31
CA ALA A 173 13.73 -8.78 -12.65
C ALA A 173 14.99 -8.43 -13.48
N GLY A 174 15.86 -9.40 -13.79
CA GLY A 174 17.03 -9.21 -14.66
C GLY A 174 18.32 -8.79 -13.94
N VAL A 175 18.34 -8.80 -12.60
CA VAL A 175 19.54 -8.51 -11.81
C VAL A 175 20.57 -9.64 -11.99
N ALA A 176 21.84 -9.29 -12.07
CA ALA A 176 22.93 -10.26 -12.05
C ALA A 176 22.93 -10.99 -10.68
N LYS A 177 23.57 -12.15 -10.62
CA LYS A 177 23.64 -12.90 -9.37
C LYS A 177 24.44 -12.11 -8.33
N ILE A 178 23.74 -11.47 -7.39
CA ILE A 178 24.33 -10.74 -6.27
C ILE A 178 24.17 -11.51 -4.95
N PRO A 179 25.10 -11.35 -4.00
CA PRO A 179 24.92 -11.77 -2.62
C PRO A 179 23.64 -11.18 -2.01
N VAL A 180 22.79 -12.03 -1.46
CA VAL A 180 21.62 -11.65 -0.66
C VAL A 180 21.71 -12.38 0.67
N ASN A 181 21.82 -11.61 1.75
CA ASN A 181 21.89 -12.08 3.13
C ASN A 181 20.60 -11.74 3.87
N SER A 182 20.18 -12.58 4.81
CA SER A 182 18.99 -12.35 5.64
C SER A 182 19.32 -12.51 7.11
N ARG A 183 18.80 -11.63 7.97
CA ARG A 183 18.94 -11.71 9.43
C ARG A 183 17.60 -11.44 10.11
N VAL A 184 17.28 -12.27 11.09
CA VAL A 184 16.13 -12.04 11.98
C VAL A 184 16.56 -11.07 13.08
N VAL A 185 15.74 -10.07 13.34
CA VAL A 185 15.98 -9.05 14.37
C VAL A 185 14.74 -8.88 15.24
N GLU A 186 14.94 -8.53 16.51
CA GLU A 186 13.83 -8.29 17.45
C GLU A 186 13.13 -6.95 17.13
N HIS A 187 13.91 -5.93 16.76
CA HIS A 187 13.41 -4.60 16.43
C HIS A 187 14.10 -4.02 15.20
N LEU A 188 13.31 -3.38 14.33
CA LEU A 188 13.81 -2.64 13.17
C LEU A 188 14.15 -1.21 13.56
N GLU A 189 15.24 -0.69 13.01
CA GLU A 189 15.61 0.70 13.19
C GLU A 189 14.60 1.63 12.50
N ARG A 190 14.04 2.55 13.27
CA ARG A 190 13.12 3.58 12.76
C ARG A 190 13.85 4.92 12.62
N THR A 191 13.42 5.71 11.66
CA THR A 191 13.86 7.12 11.54
C THR A 191 13.41 7.93 12.76
N PRO A 192 14.02 9.09 13.02
CA PRO A 192 13.61 10.00 14.10
C PRO A 192 12.13 10.44 14.03
N LEU A 193 11.51 10.37 12.85
CA LEU A 193 10.08 10.62 12.62
C LEU A 193 9.19 9.38 12.82
N GLY A 194 9.73 8.29 13.37
CA GLY A 194 9.00 7.06 13.68
C GLY A 194 8.71 6.14 12.49
N LYS A 195 9.10 6.51 11.25
CA LYS A 195 8.94 5.67 10.05
C LYS A 195 10.13 4.72 9.90
N ALA A 196 9.91 3.43 9.65
CA ALA A 196 10.96 2.53 9.18
C ALA A 196 11.01 2.62 7.65
N PRO A 197 12.03 3.25 7.04
CA PRO A 197 12.22 3.14 5.59
C PRO A 197 12.55 1.68 5.28
N PHE A 198 11.86 1.14 4.26
CA PHE A 198 11.93 -0.26 3.88
C PHE A 198 13.17 -0.58 3.05
N VAL A 199 13.74 0.42 2.38
CA VAL A 199 14.95 0.30 1.58
C VAL A 199 15.95 1.37 2.02
N ARG A 200 17.21 1.00 2.26
CA ARG A 200 18.29 1.94 2.60
C ARG A 200 19.52 1.66 1.76
N VAL A 201 20.15 2.71 1.24
CA VAL A 201 21.53 2.62 0.73
C VAL A 201 22.47 2.92 1.89
N ARG A 202 23.40 2.01 2.20
CA ARG A 202 24.43 2.31 3.20
C ARG A 202 25.36 3.36 2.62
N ALA A 203 25.31 4.59 3.12
CA ALA A 203 26.33 5.59 2.80
C ALA A 203 27.70 5.01 3.18
N ALA A 204 28.66 5.06 2.25
CA ALA A 204 30.04 4.75 2.56
C ALA A 204 30.44 5.62 3.76
N SER A 205 30.80 4.99 4.86
CA SER A 205 31.31 5.64 6.05
C SER A 205 32.44 6.56 5.63
N ARG A 206 32.21 7.88 5.67
CA ARG A 206 33.31 8.84 5.71
C ARG A 206 33.97 8.62 7.06
N ASP A 207 35.01 7.80 7.07
CA ASP A 207 36.05 7.87 8.09
C ASP A 207 36.48 9.34 8.18
N ARG A 208 36.34 9.92 9.36
CA ARG A 208 36.98 11.18 9.71
C ARG A 208 37.97 10.85 10.82
N PRO A 209 39.25 11.22 10.67
CA PRO A 209 40.29 10.90 11.65
C PRO A 209 40.01 11.52 13.01
#